data_AF-A0A662TA96-F1
#
_entry.id   AF-A0A662TA96-F1
#
_cell.length_a   1.000
_cell.length_b   1.000
_cell.length_c   1.000
_cell.angle_alpha   90.00
_cell.angle_beta   90.00
_cell.angle_gamma   90.00
#
_symmetry.space_group_name_H-M   'P 1'
#
loop_
_entity.id
_entity.type
_entity.pdbx_description
1 polymer ?
#
loop_
_entity_poly.entity_id
_entity_poly.type
_entity_poly.pdbx_seq_one_letter_code
_entity_poly.pdbx_strand_id
1 'polypeptide(L)'
;MRIIREYHLDTNRWPRAREIENVYGSIAVYYILEEMRRYGWVERVESGENGGRRVIYRLTKVGETLVILSRWLLERYRIRTVRRLLEELRLGIEALSILSWRRNEVERLAQVLADESVRLARSRLYEKYARDSVIRVDDRMLFEEARSILRKAKNNKKFRRTLLSNTLREYFERFSSQEEDSRRGDEGLYKRLEKRLEKLLEYCFQPRRGRIAVLIKLRAIRSSLTIMSSLIYYAGIFFLLSLAVAVGLTLYALYVPAFFPAIMIMLPYPLLILLLAVICVLARRRTR
;
A
#
# COMPACT_ATOMS: atom_id res chain seq x y z
N MET A 1 24.26 -15.21 -15.25
CA MET A 1 23.08 -15.82 -15.93
C MET A 1 22.02 -14.80 -16.36
N ARG A 2 21.43 -13.98 -15.47
CA ARG A 2 20.43 -12.96 -15.87
C ARG A 2 20.93 -12.03 -16.99
N ILE A 3 22.12 -11.45 -16.79
CA ILE A 3 22.81 -10.61 -17.79
C ILE A 3 22.93 -11.32 -19.14
N ILE A 4 23.29 -12.61 -19.15
CA ILE A 4 23.46 -13.40 -20.38
C ILE A 4 22.12 -13.56 -21.11
N ARG A 5 21.04 -13.86 -20.38
CA ARG A 5 19.70 -14.02 -20.95
C ARG A 5 19.13 -12.71 -21.47
N GLU A 6 19.23 -11.63 -20.69
CA GLU A 6 18.76 -10.29 -21.08
C GLU A 6 19.48 -9.84 -22.33
N TYR A 7 20.80 -9.96 -22.36
CA TYR A 7 21.60 -9.64 -23.53
C TYR A 7 21.18 -10.41 -24.78
N HIS A 8 20.97 -11.72 -24.65
CA HIS A 8 20.53 -12.55 -25.77
C HIS A 8 19.13 -12.17 -26.27
N LEU A 9 18.20 -11.86 -25.36
CA LEU A 9 16.86 -11.42 -25.73
C LEU A 9 16.87 -10.06 -26.45
N ASP A 10 17.72 -9.14 -26.00
CA ASP A 10 17.77 -7.77 -26.52
C ASP A 10 18.51 -7.68 -27.86
N THR A 11 19.54 -8.52 -28.05
CA THR A 11 20.46 -8.41 -29.20
C THR A 11 20.42 -9.61 -30.15
N ASN A 12 19.63 -10.63 -29.82
CA ASN A 12 19.55 -11.92 -30.52
C ASN A 12 20.92 -12.65 -30.68
N ARG A 13 21.93 -12.27 -29.88
CA ARG A 13 23.29 -12.85 -29.89
C ARG A 13 23.77 -13.22 -28.50
N TRP A 14 24.70 -14.18 -28.40
CA TRP A 14 25.29 -14.56 -27.11
C TRP A 14 26.45 -13.62 -26.74
N PRO A 15 26.55 -13.20 -25.47
CA PRO A 15 27.57 -12.27 -25.05
C PRO A 15 28.96 -12.89 -24.91
N ARG A 16 29.98 -12.06 -25.07
CA ARG A 16 31.37 -12.35 -24.70
C ARG A 16 31.61 -12.08 -23.22
N ALA A 17 32.63 -12.71 -22.64
CA ALA A 17 33.00 -12.46 -21.23
C ALA A 17 33.20 -10.97 -20.92
N ARG A 18 33.89 -10.23 -21.81
CA ARG A 18 34.09 -8.78 -21.66
C ARG A 18 32.79 -7.98 -21.68
N GLU A 19 31.79 -8.42 -22.44
CA GLU A 19 30.48 -7.75 -22.49
C GLU A 19 29.70 -8.00 -21.20
N ILE A 20 29.82 -9.20 -20.62
CA ILE A 20 29.24 -9.54 -19.32
C ILE A 20 29.96 -8.77 -18.21
N GLU A 21 31.29 -8.68 -18.25
CA GLU A 21 32.12 -7.93 -17.32
C GLU A 21 31.73 -6.44 -17.29
N ASN A 22 31.55 -5.81 -18.46
CA ASN A 22 31.14 -4.41 -18.55
C ASN A 22 29.82 -4.13 -17.82
N VAL A 23 28.87 -5.07 -17.87
CA VAL A 23 27.56 -4.93 -17.21
C VAL A 23 27.64 -5.33 -15.73
N TYR A 24 28.43 -6.35 -15.40
CA TYR A 24 28.58 -6.85 -14.04
C TYR A 24 29.47 -5.95 -13.16
N GLY A 25 30.41 -5.23 -13.78
CA GLY A 25 31.31 -4.28 -13.12
C GLY A 25 32.45 -4.92 -12.32
N SER A 26 32.79 -6.19 -12.58
CA SER A 26 33.87 -6.88 -11.88
C SER A 26 34.52 -7.99 -12.70
N ILE A 27 35.85 -8.08 -12.63
CA ILE A 27 36.67 -9.12 -13.28
C ILE A 27 36.41 -10.52 -12.71
N ALA A 28 35.75 -10.65 -11.56
CA ALA A 28 35.35 -11.93 -10.99
C ALA A 28 34.43 -12.74 -11.94
N VAL A 29 33.83 -12.09 -12.94
CA VAL A 29 33.02 -12.74 -13.99
C VAL A 29 33.74 -13.90 -14.66
N TYR A 30 35.03 -13.81 -14.95
CA TYR A 30 35.75 -14.90 -15.62
C TYR A 30 35.78 -16.18 -14.79
N TYR A 31 36.04 -16.05 -13.48
CA TYR A 31 36.00 -17.18 -12.54
C TYR A 31 34.59 -17.76 -12.42
N ILE A 32 33.58 -16.88 -12.28
CA ILE A 32 32.18 -17.29 -12.17
C ILE A 32 31.69 -18.01 -13.42
N LEU A 33 32.05 -17.53 -14.62
CA LEU A 33 31.67 -18.17 -15.89
C LEU A 33 32.30 -19.56 -16.03
N GLU A 34 33.54 -19.70 -15.58
CA GLU A 34 34.24 -20.99 -15.57
C GLU A 34 33.59 -21.97 -14.59
N GLU A 35 33.15 -21.49 -13.42
CA GLU A 35 32.41 -22.29 -12.45
C GLU A 35 31.02 -22.69 -12.99
N MET A 36 30.29 -21.75 -13.59
CA MET A 36 29.00 -22.00 -14.25
C MET A 36 29.12 -23.00 -15.40
N ARG A 37 30.27 -23.02 -16.10
CA ARG A 37 30.60 -24.01 -17.11
C ARG A 37 30.76 -25.40 -16.51
N ARG A 38 31.50 -25.53 -15.40
CA ARG A 38 31.69 -26.81 -14.69
C ARG A 38 30.37 -27.41 -14.22
N TYR A 39 29.42 -26.57 -13.77
CA TYR A 39 28.08 -27.02 -13.39
C TYR A 39 27.11 -27.24 -14.56
N GLY A 40 27.56 -27.02 -15.81
CA GLY A 40 26.74 -27.21 -17.01
C GLY A 40 25.61 -26.19 -17.17
N TRP A 41 25.71 -25.02 -16.53
CA TRP A 41 24.70 -23.95 -16.65
C TRP A 41 24.98 -23.03 -17.85
N VAL A 42 26.26 -22.94 -18.23
CA VAL A 42 26.73 -22.12 -19.35
C VAL A 42 27.66 -22.96 -20.22
N GLU A 43 27.45 -22.90 -21.53
CA GLU A 43 28.34 -23.46 -22.53
C GLU A 43 29.27 -22.36 -23.05
N ARG A 44 30.57 -22.70 -23.13
CA ARG A 44 31.57 -21.88 -23.80
C ARG A 44 31.65 -22.35 -25.24
N VAL A 45 31.25 -21.51 -26.19
CA VAL A 45 31.32 -21.81 -27.62
C VAL A 45 32.41 -20.94 -28.23
N GLU A 46 33.34 -21.59 -28.92
CA GLU A 46 34.38 -20.91 -29.68
C GLU A 46 33.92 -20.84 -31.14
N SER A 47 33.58 -19.64 -31.61
CA SER A 47 33.31 -19.40 -33.03
C SER A 47 34.59 -18.98 -33.73
N GLY A 48 34.92 -19.71 -34.80
CA GLY A 48 36.07 -19.47 -35.67
C GLY A 48 35.75 -18.64 -36.91
N GLU A 49 34.70 -17.81 -36.90
CA GLU A 49 34.37 -16.97 -38.05
C GLU A 49 35.30 -15.74 -38.13
N ASN A 50 35.98 -15.58 -39.28
CA ASN A 50 36.85 -14.47 -39.66
C ASN A 50 38.17 -14.35 -38.88
N GLY A 51 38.95 -15.43 -38.78
CA GLY A 51 40.39 -15.36 -38.39
C GLY A 51 40.69 -14.98 -36.94
N GLY A 52 39.68 -14.66 -36.13
CA GLY A 52 39.81 -14.40 -34.69
C GLY A 52 38.99 -15.39 -33.87
N ARG A 53 39.63 -16.09 -32.92
CA ARG A 53 38.91 -16.95 -31.95
C ARG A 53 37.96 -16.09 -31.11
N ARG A 54 36.65 -16.20 -31.36
CA ARG A 54 35.62 -15.50 -30.59
C ARG A 54 34.97 -16.46 -29.61
N VAL A 55 35.22 -16.23 -28.32
CA VAL A 55 34.60 -17.00 -27.24
C VAL A 55 33.30 -16.33 -26.81
N ILE A 56 32.19 -17.04 -26.95
CA ILE A 56 30.85 -16.62 -26.48
C ILE A 56 30.34 -17.57 -25.41
N TYR A 57 29.47 -17.06 -24.56
CA TYR A 57 28.88 -17.81 -23.44
C TYR A 57 27.38 -17.96 -23.65
N ARG A 58 26.94 -19.19 -23.87
CA ARG A 58 25.53 -19.57 -24.08
C ARG A 58 24.95 -20.17 -22.82
N LEU A 59 23.69 -19.83 -22.49
CA LEU A 59 22.98 -20.58 -21.44
C LEU A 59 22.57 -21.96 -21.97
N THR A 60 22.82 -23.01 -21.19
CA THR A 60 22.27 -24.33 -21.46
C THR A 60 20.78 -24.35 -21.11
N LYS A 61 20.05 -25.41 -21.52
CA LYS A 61 18.65 -25.61 -21.07
C LYS A 61 18.52 -25.59 -19.53
N VAL A 62 19.52 -26.13 -18.83
CA VAL A 62 19.58 -26.10 -17.35
C VAL A 62 19.78 -24.66 -16.86
N GLY A 63 20.73 -23.91 -17.44
CA GLY A 63 20.96 -22.50 -17.10
C GLY A 63 19.74 -21.61 -17.34
N GLU A 64 19.05 -21.79 -18.46
CA GLU A 64 17.79 -21.08 -18.76
C GLU A 64 16.70 -21.40 -17.73
N THR A 65 16.53 -22.68 -17.40
CA THR A 65 15.57 -23.13 -16.39
C THR A 65 15.89 -22.53 -15.01
N LEU A 66 17.17 -22.46 -14.62
CA LEU A 66 17.60 -21.84 -13.36
C LEU A 66 17.32 -20.33 -13.33
N VAL A 67 17.47 -19.61 -14.45
CA VAL A 67 17.09 -18.20 -14.52
C VAL A 67 15.58 -18.02 -14.33
N ILE A 68 14.76 -18.87 -14.94
CA ILE A 68 13.30 -18.82 -14.79
C ILE A 68 12.89 -19.16 -13.35
N LEU A 69 13.42 -20.25 -12.79
CA LEU A 69 13.12 -20.70 -11.43
C LEU A 69 13.56 -19.68 -10.38
N SER A 70 14.75 -19.09 -10.54
CA SER A 70 15.23 -18.04 -9.63
C SER A 70 14.34 -16.79 -9.68
N ARG A 71 13.87 -16.37 -10.87
CA ARG A 71 12.90 -15.27 -11.00
C ARG A 71 11.59 -15.60 -10.28
N TRP A 72 11.05 -16.80 -10.46
CA TRP A 72 9.82 -17.24 -9.82
C TRP A 72 9.97 -17.32 -8.28
N LEU A 73 11.10 -17.84 -7.79
CA LEU A 73 11.42 -17.88 -6.36
C LEU A 73 11.51 -16.48 -5.76
N LEU A 74 12.22 -15.56 -6.41
CA LEU A 74 12.34 -14.17 -5.95
C LEU A 74 10.98 -13.47 -5.92
N GLU A 75 10.10 -13.74 -6.89
CA GLU A 75 8.75 -13.20 -6.90
C GLU A 75 7.88 -13.78 -5.78
N ARG A 76 7.99 -15.10 -5.54
CA ARG A 76 7.32 -15.76 -4.42
C ARG A 76 7.78 -15.18 -3.09
N TYR A 77 9.07 -14.91 -2.93
CA TYR A 77 9.64 -14.29 -1.74
C TYR A 77 9.13 -12.86 -1.57
N ARG A 78 9.11 -12.06 -2.65
CA ARG A 78 8.52 -10.72 -2.65
C ARG A 78 7.09 -10.74 -2.14
N ILE A 79 6.22 -11.57 -2.73
CA ILE A 79 4.80 -11.67 -2.37
C ILE A 79 4.63 -12.08 -0.90
N ARG A 80 5.39 -13.08 -0.43
CA ARG A 80 5.34 -13.51 0.98
C ARG A 80 5.80 -12.40 1.92
N THR A 81 6.89 -11.73 1.60
CA THR A 81 7.42 -10.64 2.42
C THR A 81 6.44 -9.48 2.49
N VAL A 82 5.85 -9.08 1.36
CA VAL A 82 4.82 -8.04 1.31
C VAL A 82 3.62 -8.43 2.17
N ARG A 83 3.11 -9.66 2.06
CA ARG A 83 2.00 -10.15 2.91
C ARG A 83 2.32 -10.06 4.40
N ARG A 84 3.51 -10.53 4.81
CA ARG A 84 3.96 -10.44 6.22
C ARG A 84 4.10 -8.99 6.69
N LEU A 85 4.57 -8.09 5.83
CA LEU A 85 4.63 -6.66 6.16
C LEU A 85 3.24 -6.07 6.34
N LEU A 86 2.29 -6.39 5.47
CA LEU A 86 0.90 -5.93 5.61
C LEU A 86 0.26 -6.40 6.91
N GLU A 87 0.58 -7.62 7.37
CA GLU A 87 0.15 -8.10 8.69
C GLU A 87 0.73 -7.24 9.83
N GLU A 88 1.98 -6.77 9.70
CA GLU A 88 2.60 -5.84 10.64
C GLU A 88 2.01 -4.42 10.56
N LEU A 89 1.52 -4.01 9.38
CA LEU A 89 0.82 -2.74 9.14
C LEU A 89 -0.67 -2.78 9.50
N ARG A 90 -1.24 -3.97 9.71
CA ARG A 90 -2.70 -4.20 9.83
C ARG A 90 -3.38 -3.29 10.82
N LEU A 91 -2.74 -3.01 11.95
CA LEU A 91 -3.29 -2.11 12.97
C LEU A 91 -3.41 -0.68 12.48
N GLY A 92 -2.42 -0.18 11.75
CA GLY A 92 -2.48 1.14 11.13
C GLY A 92 -3.57 1.19 10.06
N ILE A 93 -3.71 0.12 9.28
CA ILE A 93 -4.77 0.00 8.27
C ILE A 93 -6.14 0.09 8.94
N GLU A 94 -6.39 -0.71 9.98
CA GLU A 94 -7.66 -0.73 10.71
C GLU A 94 -7.92 0.61 11.43
N ALA A 95 -6.88 1.25 11.98
CA ALA A 95 -6.99 2.54 12.65
C ALA A 95 -7.37 3.69 11.72
N LEU A 96 -6.85 3.68 10.49
CA LEU A 96 -7.11 4.73 9.51
C LEU A 96 -8.35 4.45 8.66
N SER A 97 -8.80 3.19 8.62
CA SER A 97 -9.98 2.72 7.88
C SER A 97 -11.25 2.63 8.73
N ILE A 98 -11.32 3.31 9.88
CA ILE A 98 -12.53 3.37 10.74
C ILE A 98 -13.77 3.74 9.92
N LEU A 99 -13.61 4.66 8.97
CA LEU A 99 -14.65 4.99 8.00
C LEU A 99 -14.50 4.11 6.76
N SER A 100 -15.55 3.35 6.42
CA SER A 100 -15.57 2.35 5.34
C SER A 100 -15.12 2.90 3.97
N TRP A 101 -15.57 4.11 3.61
CA TRP A 101 -15.20 4.80 2.36
C TRP A 101 -13.70 5.12 2.21
N ARG A 102 -12.89 5.04 3.28
CA ARG A 102 -11.44 5.31 3.26
C ARG A 102 -10.60 4.04 3.20
N ARG A 103 -11.22 2.88 3.35
CA ARG A 103 -10.54 1.59 3.48
C ARG A 103 -9.67 1.27 2.28
N ASN A 104 -10.21 1.42 1.07
CA ASN A 104 -9.49 1.11 -0.17
C ASN A 104 -8.24 2.00 -0.35
N GLU A 105 -8.34 3.29 0.00
CA GLU A 105 -7.23 4.25 -0.12
C GLU A 105 -6.08 3.88 0.85
N VAL A 106 -6.43 3.53 2.10
CA VAL A 106 -5.46 3.15 3.13
C VAL A 106 -4.81 1.80 2.82
N GLU A 107 -5.59 0.81 2.36
CA GLU A 107 -5.07 -0.51 1.97
C GLU A 107 -4.10 -0.38 0.78
N ARG A 108 -4.42 0.45 -0.22
CA ARG A 108 -3.52 0.75 -1.35
C ARG A 108 -2.25 1.45 -0.90
N LEU A 109 -2.34 2.47 -0.02
CA LEU A 109 -1.16 3.13 0.54
C LEU A 109 -0.25 2.16 1.30
N ALA A 110 -0.83 1.27 2.11
CA ALA A 110 -0.08 0.27 2.85
C ALA A 110 0.58 -0.76 1.92
N GLN A 111 -0.11 -1.15 0.85
CA GLN A 111 0.43 -2.03 -0.20
C GLN A 111 1.65 -1.41 -0.88
N VAL A 112 1.56 -0.15 -1.31
CA VAL A 112 2.68 0.53 -1.99
C VAL A 112 3.84 0.76 -1.01
N LEU A 113 3.57 1.10 0.24
CA LEU A 113 4.61 1.25 1.27
C LEU A 113 5.36 -0.07 1.52
N ALA A 114 4.63 -1.20 1.55
CA ALA A 114 5.23 -2.52 1.69
C ALA A 114 6.06 -2.90 0.46
N ASP A 115 5.54 -2.67 -0.76
CA ASP A 115 6.26 -2.92 -2.02
C ASP A 115 7.56 -2.12 -2.10
N GLU A 116 7.51 -0.81 -1.81
CA GLU A 116 8.68 0.07 -1.84
C GLU A 116 9.72 -0.33 -0.77
N SER A 117 9.27 -0.75 0.41
CA SER A 117 10.16 -1.24 1.47
C SER A 117 10.87 -2.53 1.06
N VAL A 118 10.16 -3.44 0.38
CA VAL A 118 10.75 -4.68 -0.15
C VAL A 118 11.70 -4.39 -1.31
N ARG A 119 11.37 -3.43 -2.17
CA ARG A 119 12.25 -2.98 -3.27
C ARG A 119 13.58 -2.45 -2.73
N LEU A 120 13.54 -1.60 -1.70
CA LEU A 120 14.74 -1.07 -1.05
C LEU A 120 15.52 -2.15 -0.29
N ALA A 121 14.82 -3.07 0.40
CA ALA A 121 15.46 -4.20 1.07
C ALA A 121 16.22 -5.07 0.07
N ARG A 122 15.56 -5.37 -1.05
CA ARG A 122 16.15 -6.11 -2.16
C ARG A 122 17.42 -5.41 -2.65
N SER A 123 17.36 -4.11 -2.95
CA SER A 123 18.54 -3.33 -3.39
C SER A 123 19.70 -3.40 -2.40
N ARG A 124 19.44 -3.19 -1.10
CA ARG A 124 20.48 -3.26 -0.06
C ARG A 124 21.09 -4.64 0.07
N LEU A 125 20.27 -5.69 0.04
CA LEU A 125 20.76 -7.06 0.11
C LEU A 125 21.61 -7.37 -1.13
N TYR A 126 21.20 -6.94 -2.33
CA TYR A 126 22.05 -7.08 -3.51
C TYR A 126 23.35 -6.30 -3.40
N GLU A 127 23.35 -5.04 -2.94
CA GLU A 127 24.59 -4.27 -2.78
C GLU A 127 25.53 -4.90 -1.75
N LYS A 128 25.00 -5.37 -0.62
CA LYS A 128 25.76 -6.00 0.46
C LYS A 128 26.36 -7.34 0.02
N TYR A 129 25.56 -8.18 -0.65
CA TYR A 129 25.95 -9.55 -1.02
C TYR A 129 26.49 -9.70 -2.45
N ALA A 130 26.42 -8.66 -3.29
CA ALA A 130 27.17 -8.63 -4.55
C ALA A 130 28.68 -8.48 -4.31
N ARG A 131 29.07 -7.96 -3.13
CA ARG A 131 30.48 -7.83 -2.70
C ARG A 131 30.99 -9.10 -2.01
N ASP A 132 30.15 -9.74 -1.22
CA ASP A 132 30.47 -10.95 -0.47
C ASP A 132 29.75 -12.17 -1.09
N SER A 133 30.50 -12.91 -1.91
CA SER A 133 30.25 -14.29 -2.37
C SER A 133 28.90 -14.95 -2.00
N VAL A 134 28.08 -15.19 -3.03
CA VAL A 134 27.05 -16.26 -3.13
C VAL A 134 26.21 -16.51 -1.86
N ILE A 135 25.74 -15.47 -1.18
CA ILE A 135 24.73 -15.64 -0.13
C ILE A 135 23.34 -15.65 -0.79
N ARG A 136 22.66 -16.79 -0.60
CA ARG A 136 21.30 -17.07 -1.08
C ARG A 136 20.31 -16.19 -0.32
N VAL A 137 19.87 -15.08 -0.93
CA VAL A 137 18.84 -14.21 -0.34
C VAL A 137 17.56 -15.02 -0.14
N ASP A 138 17.18 -15.26 1.12
CA ASP A 138 15.97 -15.99 1.48
C ASP A 138 14.82 -15.06 1.90
N ASP A 139 13.59 -15.60 1.94
CA ASP A 139 12.38 -14.82 2.25
C ASP A 139 12.42 -14.17 3.64
N ARG A 140 13.06 -14.84 4.61
CA ARG A 140 13.27 -14.33 5.97
C ARG A 140 14.22 -13.13 5.98
N MET A 141 15.35 -13.20 5.27
CA MET A 141 16.31 -12.10 5.18
C MET A 141 15.68 -10.88 4.51
N LEU A 142 14.94 -11.09 3.42
CA LEU A 142 14.21 -10.02 2.73
C LEU A 142 13.19 -9.35 3.65
N PHE A 143 12.47 -10.14 4.45
CA PHE A 143 11.52 -9.62 5.43
C PHE A 143 12.18 -8.86 6.58
N GLU A 144 13.25 -9.39 7.16
CA GLU A 144 13.96 -8.73 8.26
C GLU A 144 14.58 -7.40 7.82
N GLU A 145 15.15 -7.33 6.61
CA GLU A 145 15.69 -6.09 6.06
C GLU A 145 14.59 -5.07 5.73
N ALA A 146 13.48 -5.51 5.12
CA ALA A 146 12.33 -4.62 4.85
C ALA A 146 11.70 -4.09 6.15
N ARG A 147 11.62 -4.94 7.18
CA ARG A 147 11.21 -4.56 8.53
C ARG A 147 12.17 -3.55 9.17
N SER A 148 13.47 -3.74 9.00
CA SER A 148 14.51 -2.80 9.44
C SER A 148 14.37 -1.43 8.76
N ILE A 149 14.06 -1.40 7.46
CA ILE A 149 13.78 -0.17 6.70
C ILE A 149 12.60 0.62 7.29
N LEU A 150 11.48 -0.04 7.56
CA LEU A 150 10.32 0.62 8.17
C LEU A 150 10.61 1.11 9.59
N ARG A 151 11.37 0.34 10.40
CA ARG A 151 11.84 0.80 11.72
C ARG A 151 12.76 2.01 11.61
N LYS A 152 13.67 2.02 10.64
CA LYS A 152 14.54 3.18 10.38
C LYS A 152 13.72 4.41 9.97
N ALA A 153 12.70 4.23 9.14
CA ALA A 153 11.79 5.31 8.75
C ALA A 153 10.99 5.86 9.94
N LYS A 154 10.65 5.03 10.93
CA LYS A 154 10.01 5.51 12.16
C LYS A 154 10.91 6.47 12.95
N ASN A 155 12.22 6.18 13.02
CA ASN A 155 13.15 6.91 13.90
C ASN A 155 13.94 8.02 13.18
N ASN A 156 14.07 7.99 11.85
CA ASN A 156 14.89 8.94 11.09
C ASN A 156 14.03 9.76 10.13
N LYS A 157 13.85 11.05 10.44
CA LYS A 157 13.02 11.99 9.66
C LYS A 157 13.48 12.18 8.21
N LYS A 158 14.81 12.23 7.97
CA LYS A 158 15.35 12.40 6.61
C LYS A 158 15.05 11.17 5.76
N PHE A 159 15.31 9.99 6.31
CA PHE A 159 15.02 8.72 5.63
C PHE A 159 13.51 8.49 5.43
N ARG A 160 12.70 8.87 6.42
CA ARG A 160 11.23 8.82 6.33
C ARG A 160 10.72 9.61 5.14
N ARG A 161 11.14 10.87 5.00
CA ARG A 161 10.72 11.73 3.89
C ARG A 161 11.02 11.10 2.53
N THR A 162 12.22 10.56 2.35
CA THR A 162 12.60 9.89 1.09
C THR A 162 11.76 8.63 0.82
N LEU A 163 11.53 7.81 1.85
CA LEU A 163 10.69 6.61 1.70
C LEU A 163 9.25 6.99 1.34
N LEU A 164 8.68 7.96 2.06
CA LEU A 164 7.31 8.41 1.83
C LEU A 164 7.15 9.09 0.48
N SER A 165 8.10 9.90 0.03
CA SER A 165 8.03 10.53 -1.29
C SER A 165 8.06 9.49 -2.42
N ASN A 166 8.92 8.48 -2.33
CA ASN A 166 8.96 7.41 -3.31
C ASN A 166 7.67 6.58 -3.30
N THR A 167 7.15 6.28 -2.11
CA THR A 167 5.88 5.56 -1.93
C THR A 167 4.72 6.34 -2.55
N LEU A 168 4.66 7.66 -2.35
CA LEU A 168 3.61 8.50 -2.93
C LEU A 168 3.73 8.58 -4.44
N ARG A 169 4.95 8.74 -4.97
CA ARG A 169 5.18 8.72 -6.43
C ARG A 169 4.64 7.43 -7.05
N GLU A 170 5.01 6.28 -6.50
CA GLU A 170 4.54 4.99 -7.00
C GLU A 170 3.02 4.78 -6.80
N TYR A 171 2.45 5.35 -5.74
CA TYR A 171 1.00 5.35 -5.53
C TYR A 171 0.27 6.14 -6.61
N PHE A 172 0.76 7.33 -6.97
CA PHE A 172 0.15 8.14 -8.03
C PHE A 172 0.31 7.49 -9.41
N GLU A 173 1.48 6.95 -9.73
CA GLU A 173 1.71 6.22 -11.00
C GLU A 173 0.75 5.04 -11.17
N ARG A 174 0.43 4.31 -10.09
CA ARG A 174 -0.42 3.09 -10.15
C ARG A 174 -1.91 3.35 -10.04
N PHE A 175 -2.33 4.39 -9.31
CA PHE A 175 -3.73 4.56 -8.91
C PHE A 175 -4.33 5.93 -9.25
N SER A 176 -3.54 6.86 -9.78
CA SER A 176 -4.04 8.13 -10.30
C SER A 176 -4.04 8.08 -11.81
N SER A 177 -5.23 8.14 -12.38
CA SER A 177 -5.48 8.41 -13.80
C SER A 177 -5.66 9.90 -14.07
N GLN A 178 -5.27 10.78 -13.15
CA GLN A 178 -5.42 12.21 -13.36
C GLN A 178 -4.29 12.70 -14.27
N GLU A 179 -4.67 13.00 -15.51
CA GLU A 179 -3.96 13.90 -16.41
C GLU A 179 -3.51 15.16 -15.67
N GLU A 180 -2.37 15.68 -16.13
CA GLU A 180 -1.44 16.62 -15.50
C GLU A 180 -1.96 18.02 -15.11
N ASP A 181 -3.27 18.25 -14.97
CA ASP A 181 -3.87 19.58 -15.03
C ASP A 181 -4.32 20.22 -13.71
N SER A 182 -4.01 19.67 -12.52
CA SER A 182 -4.43 20.29 -11.25
C SER A 182 -3.34 20.49 -10.20
N ARG A 183 -2.23 21.13 -10.59
CA ARG A 183 -1.05 21.44 -9.72
C ARG A 183 -1.35 22.05 -8.34
N ARG A 184 -2.51 22.70 -8.13
CA ARG A 184 -2.92 23.24 -6.80
C ARG A 184 -3.77 22.29 -5.95
N GLY A 185 -4.53 21.37 -6.55
CA GLY A 185 -5.28 20.34 -5.83
C GLY A 185 -4.37 19.22 -5.32
N ASP A 186 -3.27 18.99 -6.05
CA ASP A 186 -2.35 17.89 -5.82
C ASP A 186 -1.50 18.08 -4.56
N GLU A 187 -1.09 19.30 -4.21
CA GLU A 187 -0.32 19.55 -2.98
C GLU A 187 -1.11 19.24 -1.70
N GLY A 188 -2.40 19.59 -1.68
CA GLY A 188 -3.28 19.32 -0.54
C GLY A 188 -3.52 17.82 -0.36
N LEU A 189 -3.72 17.11 -1.47
CA LEU A 189 -3.90 15.68 -1.49
C LEU A 189 -2.60 14.95 -1.11
N TYR A 190 -1.46 15.38 -1.66
CA TYR A 190 -0.13 14.84 -1.33
C TYR A 190 0.16 14.96 0.17
N LYS A 191 0.01 16.15 0.76
CA LYS A 191 0.20 16.37 2.21
C LYS A 191 -0.75 15.51 3.05
N ARG A 192 -1.97 15.27 2.58
CA ARG A 192 -2.95 14.42 3.26
C ARG A 192 -2.54 12.94 3.21
N LEU A 193 -2.07 12.44 2.07
CA LEU A 193 -1.58 11.07 1.93
C LEU A 193 -0.28 10.85 2.71
N GLU A 194 0.64 11.82 2.68
CA GLU A 194 1.88 11.79 3.47
C GLU A 194 1.58 11.65 4.97
N LYS A 195 0.69 12.49 5.52
CA LYS A 195 0.25 12.38 6.92
C LYS A 195 -0.38 11.03 7.24
N ARG A 196 -1.05 10.39 6.29
CA ARG A 196 -1.63 9.05 6.48
C ARG A 196 -0.57 7.97 6.49
N LEU A 197 0.42 8.07 5.61
CA LEU A 197 1.57 7.17 5.63
C LEU A 197 2.39 7.33 6.92
N GLU A 198 2.57 8.56 7.42
CA GLU A 198 3.19 8.80 8.72
C GLU A 198 2.41 8.11 9.85
N LYS A 199 1.07 8.25 9.87
CA LYS A 199 0.23 7.54 10.84
C LYS A 199 0.31 6.02 10.69
N LEU A 200 0.33 5.49 9.46
CA LEU A 200 0.53 4.05 9.22
C LEU A 200 1.83 3.60 9.89
N LEU A 201 2.93 4.32 9.67
CA LEU A 201 4.25 4.05 10.27
C LEU A 201 4.26 4.13 11.81
N GLU A 202 3.50 5.05 12.40
CA GLU A 202 3.38 5.17 13.86
C GLU A 202 2.78 3.91 14.50
N TYR A 203 1.74 3.35 13.87
CA TYR A 203 1.06 2.14 14.33
C TYR A 203 1.81 0.84 13.97
N CYS A 204 2.84 0.90 13.13
CA CYS A 204 3.68 -0.24 12.81
C CYS A 204 4.43 -0.79 14.03
N PHE A 205 4.54 -2.12 14.09
CA PHE A 205 5.36 -2.84 15.06
C PHE A 205 5.05 -2.52 16.52
N GLN A 206 3.80 -2.20 16.85
CA GLN A 206 3.41 -2.07 18.25
C GLN A 206 3.63 -3.41 19.00
N PRO A 207 4.09 -3.35 20.26
CA PRO A 207 4.18 -4.55 21.10
C PRO A 207 2.79 -5.16 21.30
N ARG A 208 2.72 -6.48 21.52
CA ARG A 208 1.45 -7.25 21.56
C ARG A 208 0.40 -6.63 22.50
N ARG A 209 0.80 -6.12 23.66
CA ARG A 209 -0.09 -5.41 24.60
C ARG A 209 -0.65 -4.10 24.02
N GLY A 210 0.20 -3.31 23.35
CA GLY A 210 -0.21 -2.09 22.65
C GLY A 210 -1.19 -2.38 21.51
N ARG A 211 -0.93 -3.45 20.74
CA ARG A 211 -1.83 -3.92 19.66
C ARG A 211 -3.26 -4.16 20.17
N ILE A 212 -3.36 -4.91 21.27
CA ILE A 212 -4.66 -5.28 21.86
C ILE A 212 -5.40 -4.03 22.34
N ALA A 213 -4.71 -3.13 23.05
CA ALA A 213 -5.32 -1.89 23.53
C ALA A 213 -5.85 -1.00 22.38
N VAL A 214 -5.08 -0.85 21.31
CA VAL A 214 -5.50 -0.08 20.12
C VAL A 214 -6.70 -0.75 19.44
N LEU A 215 -6.69 -2.08 19.27
CA LEU A 215 -7.82 -2.82 18.70
C LEU A 215 -9.10 -2.68 19.51
N ILE A 216 -9.02 -2.77 20.84
CA ILE A 216 -10.17 -2.56 21.73
C ILE A 216 -10.72 -1.15 21.56
N LYS A 217 -9.85 -0.14 21.57
CA LYS A 217 -10.24 1.27 21.38
C LYS A 217 -10.90 1.49 20.01
N LEU A 218 -10.35 0.91 18.95
CA LEU A 218 -10.91 0.99 17.60
C LEU A 218 -12.26 0.29 17.49
N ARG A 219 -12.41 -0.87 18.11
CA ARG A 219 -13.68 -1.59 18.15
C ARG A 219 -14.75 -0.77 18.86
N ALA A 220 -14.42 -0.14 20.00
CA ALA A 220 -15.32 0.74 20.73
C ALA A 220 -15.76 1.97 19.91
N ILE A 221 -14.82 2.61 19.19
CA ILE A 221 -15.12 3.74 18.31
C ILE A 221 -16.00 3.30 17.13
N ARG A 222 -15.72 2.13 16.55
CA ARG A 222 -16.52 1.62 15.44
C ARG A 222 -17.94 1.29 15.89
N SER A 223 -18.10 0.63 17.04
CA SER A 223 -19.42 0.35 17.60
C SER A 223 -20.19 1.63 17.89
N SER A 224 -19.56 2.65 18.48
CA SER A 224 -20.23 3.93 18.75
C SER A 224 -20.64 4.66 17.46
N LEU A 225 -19.81 4.64 16.41
CA LEU A 225 -20.17 5.18 15.10
C LEU A 225 -21.38 4.48 14.49
N THR A 226 -21.44 3.14 14.54
CA THR A 226 -22.62 2.39 14.06
C THR A 226 -23.86 2.76 14.87
N ILE A 227 -23.79 2.78 16.19
CA ILE A 227 -24.91 3.14 17.07
C ILE A 227 -25.40 4.56 16.75
N MET A 228 -24.48 5.52 16.64
CA MET A 228 -24.82 6.91 16.29
C MET A 228 -25.45 7.01 14.90
N SER A 229 -24.95 6.25 13.91
CA SER A 229 -25.54 6.25 12.56
C SER A 229 -26.98 5.71 12.55
N SER A 230 -27.24 4.65 13.32
CA SER A 230 -28.58 4.08 13.47
C SER A 230 -29.50 5.04 14.22
N LEU A 231 -29.03 5.68 15.30
CA LEU A 231 -29.80 6.69 16.03
C LEU A 231 -30.19 7.87 15.14
N ILE A 232 -29.26 8.37 14.32
CA ILE A 232 -29.54 9.45 13.35
C ILE A 232 -30.59 9.00 12.32
N TYR A 233 -30.49 7.75 11.82
CA TYR A 233 -31.44 7.20 10.87
C TYR A 233 -32.85 7.09 11.47
N TYR A 234 -32.98 6.51 12.67
CA TYR A 234 -34.28 6.40 13.34
C TYR A 234 -34.83 7.77 13.75
N ALA A 235 -34.01 8.70 14.24
CA ALA A 235 -34.44 10.07 14.54
C ALA A 235 -34.96 10.79 13.29
N GLY A 236 -34.33 10.58 12.14
CA GLY A 236 -34.80 11.09 10.85
C GLY A 236 -36.16 10.50 10.45
N ILE A 237 -36.37 9.20 10.64
CA ILE A 237 -37.67 8.55 10.40
C ILE A 237 -38.74 9.11 11.33
N PHE A 238 -38.46 9.22 12.64
CA PHE A 238 -39.40 9.78 13.61
C PHE A 238 -39.75 11.23 13.29
N PHE A 239 -38.79 12.04 12.80
CA PHE A 239 -39.05 13.39 12.34
C PHE A 239 -39.95 13.43 11.11
N LEU A 240 -39.72 12.57 10.11
CA LEU A 240 -40.60 12.49 8.94
C LEU A 240 -42.01 12.04 9.31
N LEU A 241 -42.12 11.11 10.25
CA LEU A 241 -43.40 10.60 10.75
C LEU A 241 -44.15 11.67 11.56
N SER A 242 -43.45 12.43 12.40
CA SER A 242 -44.05 13.56 13.14
C SER A 242 -44.46 14.70 12.20
N LEU A 243 -43.69 14.97 11.15
CA LEU A 243 -44.04 15.93 10.11
C LEU A 243 -45.31 15.50 9.36
N ALA A 244 -45.42 14.23 8.97
CA ALA A 244 -46.60 13.70 8.30
C ALA A 244 -47.86 13.78 9.18
N VAL A 245 -47.74 13.47 10.47
CA VAL A 245 -48.83 13.61 11.44
C VAL A 245 -49.22 15.08 11.63
N ALA A 246 -48.23 15.99 11.72
CA ALA A 246 -48.49 17.42 11.85
C ALA A 246 -49.20 17.99 10.61
N VAL A 247 -48.78 17.60 9.40
CA VAL A 247 -49.44 17.98 8.14
C VAL A 247 -50.86 17.40 8.05
N GLY A 248 -51.07 16.15 8.48
CA GLY A 248 -52.40 15.56 8.56
C GLY A 248 -53.32 16.30 9.53
N LEU A 249 -52.81 16.69 10.71
CA LEU A 249 -53.55 17.44 11.71
C LEU A 249 -53.87 18.87 11.27
N THR A 250 -52.94 19.56 10.58
CA THR A 250 -53.20 20.91 10.07
C THR A 250 -54.22 20.91 8.94
N LEU A 251 -54.17 19.93 8.04
CA LEU A 251 -55.19 19.73 7.01
C LEU A 251 -56.55 19.42 7.63
N TYR A 252 -56.60 18.60 8.69
CA TYR A 252 -57.84 18.26 9.39
C TYR A 252 -58.45 19.43 10.16
N ALA A 253 -57.63 20.26 10.82
CA ALA A 253 -58.10 21.45 11.54
C ALA A 253 -58.60 22.57 10.60
N LEU A 254 -58.17 22.57 9.34
CA LEU A 254 -58.71 23.44 8.30
C LEU A 254 -60.18 23.10 7.98
N TYR A 255 -60.60 21.85 8.22
CA TYR A 255 -61.97 21.38 8.05
C TYR A 255 -62.83 21.47 9.33
N VAL A 256 -62.23 21.47 10.53
CA VAL A 256 -62.94 21.52 11.82
C VAL A 256 -62.28 22.55 12.76
N PRO A 257 -62.83 23.78 12.88
CA PRO A 257 -62.22 24.89 13.64
C PRO A 257 -62.03 24.62 15.15
N ALA A 258 -62.75 23.66 15.72
CA ALA A 258 -62.72 23.36 17.16
C ALA A 258 -61.41 22.73 17.67
N PHE A 259 -60.50 22.29 16.78
CA PHE A 259 -59.25 21.61 17.15
C PHE A 259 -58.00 22.51 17.24
N PHE A 260 -58.15 23.82 16.98
CA PHE A 260 -57.06 24.80 17.06
C PHE A 260 -56.22 24.76 18.36
N PRO A 261 -56.80 24.60 19.58
CA PRO A 261 -56.00 24.55 20.80
C PRO A 261 -55.13 23.28 20.93
N ALA A 262 -55.54 22.15 20.35
CA ALA A 262 -54.77 20.90 20.39
C ALA A 262 -53.48 21.00 19.55
N ILE A 263 -53.53 21.75 18.43
CA ILE A 263 -52.35 21.99 17.58
C ILE A 263 -51.33 22.88 18.29
N MET A 264 -51.79 23.92 19.00
CA MET A 264 -50.91 24.82 19.76
C MET A 264 -50.15 24.08 20.87
N ILE A 265 -50.78 23.09 21.52
CA ILE A 265 -50.16 22.25 22.56
C ILE A 265 -49.17 21.23 21.95
N MET A 266 -49.44 20.74 20.73
CA MET A 266 -48.56 19.79 20.03
C MET A 266 -47.37 20.47 19.34
N LEU A 267 -47.47 21.75 18.96
CA LEU A 267 -46.45 22.56 18.27
C LEU A 267 -45.02 22.56 18.89
N PRO A 268 -44.82 22.55 20.22
CA PRO A 268 -43.49 22.48 20.80
C PRO A 268 -42.76 21.17 20.53
N TYR A 269 -43.47 20.04 20.37
CA TYR A 269 -42.84 18.73 20.12
C TYR A 269 -42.11 18.66 18.76
N PRO A 270 -42.71 19.00 17.60
CA PRO A 270 -42.00 19.02 16.33
C PRO A 270 -40.92 20.10 16.30
N LEU A 271 -41.12 21.26 16.95
CA LEU A 271 -40.06 22.27 17.10
C LEU A 271 -38.84 21.74 17.87
N LEU A 272 -39.07 20.98 18.93
CA LEU A 272 -38.00 20.40 19.74
C LEU A 272 -37.24 19.30 18.97
N ILE A 273 -37.96 18.49 18.17
CA ILE A 273 -37.34 17.50 17.27
C ILE A 273 -36.53 18.21 16.17
N LEU A 274 -37.04 19.30 15.60
CA LEU A 274 -36.36 20.08 14.56
C LEU A 274 -35.10 20.76 15.12
N LEU A 275 -35.15 21.26 16.35
CA LEU A 275 -33.99 21.82 17.06
C LEU A 275 -32.92 20.75 17.34
N LEU A 276 -33.33 19.55 17.75
CA LEU A 276 -32.44 18.39 17.89
C LEU A 276 -31.80 17.98 16.54
N ALA A 277 -32.58 17.98 15.45
CA ALA A 277 -32.08 17.68 14.11
C ALA A 277 -31.05 18.73 13.64
N VAL A 278 -31.31 20.01 13.89
CA VAL A 278 -30.37 21.11 13.58
C VAL A 278 -29.08 20.98 14.39
N ILE A 279 -29.16 20.65 15.69
CA ILE A 279 -27.98 20.38 16.53
C ILE A 279 -27.18 19.19 15.97
N CYS A 280 -27.84 18.10 15.57
CA CYS A 280 -27.18 16.95 14.96
C CYS A 280 -26.49 17.30 13.63
N VAL A 281 -27.11 18.13 12.78
CA VAL A 281 -26.51 18.61 11.52
C VAL A 281 -25.33 19.54 11.77
N LEU A 282 -25.44 20.46 12.74
CA LEU A 282 -24.35 21.36 13.13
C LEU A 282 -23.16 20.60 13.73
N ALA A 283 -23.42 19.60 14.58
CA ALA A 283 -22.40 18.71 15.11
C ALA A 283 -21.67 17.96 13.98
N ARG A 284 -22.41 17.51 12.95
CA ARG A 284 -21.84 16.85 11.77
C ARG A 284 -20.98 17.79 10.91
N ARG A 285 -21.36 19.06 10.77
CA ARG A 285 -20.61 20.07 9.99
C ARG A 285 -19.29 20.46 10.64
N ARG A 286 -19.23 20.49 11.99
CA ARG A 286 -18.00 20.79 12.75
C ARG A 286 -16.97 19.67 12.75
N THR A 287 -17.36 18.46 12.32
CA THR A 287 -16.50 17.27 12.23
C THR A 287 -15.95 16.96 10.83
N ARG A 288 -16.30 17.76 9.80
CA ARG A 288 -15.69 17.71 8.47
C ARG A 288 -14.48 18.63 8.39
#